data_AF-A0A1Q6LD00-F1
#
_entry.id   AF-A0A1Q6LD00-F1
#
_cell.length_a   1.000
_cell.length_b   1.000
_cell.length_c   1.000
_cell.angle_alpha   90.00
_cell.angle_beta   90.00
_cell.angle_gamma   90.00
#
_symmetry.space_group_name_H-M   'P 1'
#
loop_
_entity.id
_entity.type
_entity.pdbx_description
1 polymer ?
#
loop_
_entity_poly.entity_id
_entity_poly.type
_entity_poly.pdbx_seq_one_letter_code
_entity_poly.pdbx_strand_id
1 'polypeptide(L)'
;MGLISGYPVGAKIACEFRKQNICPKTECERLLSFTNNSGPLFIVGTVGISMFGNTTIGLLLLITHILACITVGIIFRFWKNDNFRSYKKSDYISSKNSNLVTFSNLGSVLSESITNSIQTILLIGGFVVIFSSVISILKSSGLLHNFSLLFIPLFNILHIDTSFISPIITGFLEITNGINNISLIKTKQISINIIFTAFLLGFGGISVLLQVWSIISKSDLSIKPYIFGKLLHGVLAAFYTFIALNIFPFLNFDL
;
A
#
# COMPACT_ATOMS: atom_id res chain seq x y z
N MET A 1 -4.63 -1.48 -12.94
CA MET A 1 -3.59 -0.43 -12.86
C MET A 1 -2.97 -0.34 -11.48
N GLY A 2 -3.74 0.00 -10.43
CA GLY A 2 -3.22 0.15 -9.07
C GLY A 2 -2.32 -0.94 -8.50
N LEU A 3 -2.65 -2.20 -8.80
CA LEU A 3 -1.89 -3.37 -8.37
C LEU A 3 -0.54 -3.52 -9.09
N ILE A 4 -0.42 -2.98 -10.30
CA ILE A 4 0.78 -3.06 -11.15
C ILE A 4 1.66 -1.83 -10.92
N SER A 5 1.06 -0.63 -10.88
CA SER A 5 1.76 0.65 -10.82
C SER A 5 2.21 1.05 -9.43
N GLY A 6 1.61 0.45 -8.40
CA GLY A 6 1.85 0.82 -7.01
C GLY A 6 1.13 2.12 -6.58
N TYR A 7 1.34 2.51 -5.32
CA TYR A 7 0.98 3.83 -4.82
C TYR A 7 1.95 4.93 -5.31
N PRO A 8 1.47 6.16 -5.55
CA PRO A 8 0.11 6.65 -5.31
C PRO A 8 -0.74 6.71 -6.60
N VAL A 9 -0.37 5.94 -7.64
CA VAL A 9 -0.98 6.03 -8.98
C VAL A 9 -2.47 5.71 -8.97
N GLY A 10 -2.91 4.76 -8.14
CA GLY A 10 -4.32 4.45 -7.96
C GLY A 10 -5.16 5.65 -7.52
N ALA A 11 -4.63 6.44 -6.59
CA ALA A 11 -5.28 7.65 -6.11
C ALA A 11 -5.36 8.73 -7.20
N LYS A 12 -4.29 8.87 -8.00
CA LYS A 12 -4.26 9.80 -9.14
C LYS A 12 -5.35 9.46 -10.17
N ILE A 13 -5.50 8.18 -10.52
CA ILE A 13 -6.53 7.71 -11.46
C ILE A 13 -7.93 7.93 -10.89
N ALA A 14 -8.17 7.61 -9.62
CA ALA A 14 -9.48 7.81 -8.98
C ALA A 14 -9.88 9.30 -8.95
N CYS A 15 -8.92 10.19 -8.68
CA CYS A 15 -9.14 11.64 -8.75
C CYS A 15 -9.43 12.09 -10.18
N GLU A 16 -8.76 11.53 -11.18
CA GLU A 16 -8.97 11.87 -12.59
C GLU A 16 -10.37 11.43 -13.07
N PHE A 17 -10.79 10.21 -12.74
CA PHE A 17 -12.15 9.74 -13.03
C PHE A 17 -13.22 10.61 -12.35
N ARG A 18 -12.93 11.10 -11.14
CA ARG A 18 -13.82 12.02 -10.44
C ARG A 18 -13.91 13.37 -11.16
N LYS A 19 -12.78 13.95 -11.57
CA LYS A 19 -12.71 15.22 -12.30
C LYS A 19 -13.39 15.16 -13.67
N GLN A 20 -13.24 14.04 -14.37
CA GLN A 20 -13.83 13.82 -15.69
C GLN A 20 -15.31 13.39 -15.62
N ASN A 21 -15.91 13.35 -14.42
CA ASN A 21 -17.29 12.88 -14.19
C ASN A 21 -17.57 11.48 -14.75
N ILE A 22 -16.54 10.64 -14.91
CA ILE A 22 -16.67 9.24 -15.36
C ILE A 22 -17.31 8.40 -14.25
N CYS A 23 -17.01 8.73 -12.99
CA CYS A 23 -17.33 7.91 -11.84
C CYS A 23 -17.83 8.80 -10.68
N PRO A 24 -18.95 8.45 -10.02
CA PRO A 24 -19.45 9.19 -8.88
C PRO A 24 -18.49 9.09 -7.70
N LYS A 25 -18.60 10.04 -6.77
CA LYS A 25 -17.74 10.13 -5.58
C LYS A 25 -17.65 8.81 -4.80
N THR A 26 -18.78 8.14 -4.58
CA THR A 26 -18.84 6.88 -3.81
C THR A 26 -18.11 5.74 -4.51
N GLU A 27 -18.22 5.63 -5.83
CA GLU A 27 -17.49 4.62 -6.60
C GLU A 27 -15.99 4.93 -6.68
N CYS A 28 -15.59 6.20 -6.83
CA CYS A 28 -14.18 6.60 -6.72
C CYS A 28 -13.60 6.31 -5.33
N GLU A 29 -14.39 6.54 -4.27
CA GLU A 29 -14.02 6.21 -2.88
C GLU A 29 -13.84 4.70 -2.68
N ARG A 30 -14.71 3.88 -3.29
CA ARG A 30 -14.56 2.42 -3.30
C ARG A 30 -13.31 2.01 -4.07
N LEU A 31 -13.09 2.56 -5.27
CA LEU A 31 -11.91 2.28 -6.09
C LEU A 31 -10.63 2.54 -5.29
N LEU A 32 -10.55 3.73 -4.68
CA LEU A 32 -9.41 4.16 -3.89
C LEU A 32 -9.02 3.17 -2.78
N SER A 33 -10.00 2.50 -2.16
CA SER A 33 -9.78 1.58 -1.03
C SER A 33 -8.94 0.35 -1.37
N PHE A 34 -8.93 -0.10 -2.63
CA PHE A 34 -8.23 -1.33 -3.04
C PHE A 34 -7.31 -1.15 -4.25
N THR A 35 -7.32 -0.01 -4.95
CA THR A 35 -6.48 0.18 -6.15
C THR A 35 -5.16 0.89 -5.87
N ASN A 36 -4.66 0.90 -4.64
CA ASN A 36 -3.51 1.73 -4.32
C ASN A 36 -2.52 0.97 -3.44
N ASN A 37 -1.84 0.00 -4.07
CA ASN A 37 -1.18 -1.11 -3.40
C ASN A 37 0.33 -1.07 -3.59
N SER A 38 1.08 -1.95 -2.93
CA SER A 38 2.50 -2.09 -3.20
C SER A 38 2.70 -2.67 -4.59
N GLY A 39 3.59 -2.08 -5.39
CA GLY A 39 3.86 -2.55 -6.74
C GLY A 39 4.62 -3.90 -6.74
N PRO A 40 4.46 -4.76 -7.76
CA PRO A 40 5.09 -6.07 -7.80
C PRO A 40 6.62 -5.99 -7.80
N LEU A 41 7.17 -4.95 -8.44
CA LEU A 41 8.61 -4.68 -8.44
C LEU A 41 9.15 -4.40 -7.03
N PHE A 42 8.39 -3.66 -6.21
CA PHE A 42 8.78 -3.40 -4.82
C PHE A 42 8.67 -4.66 -3.98
N ILE A 43 7.58 -5.43 -4.11
CA ILE A 43 7.36 -6.65 -3.32
C ILE A 43 8.40 -7.73 -3.66
N VAL A 44 8.56 -8.07 -4.94
CA VAL A 44 9.45 -9.18 -5.34
C VAL A 44 10.90 -8.72 -5.38
N GLY A 45 11.17 -7.57 -6.02
CA GLY A 45 12.53 -7.07 -6.23
C GLY A 45 13.15 -6.52 -4.94
N THR A 46 12.51 -5.52 -4.34
CA THR A 46 13.08 -4.89 -3.13
C THR A 46 12.90 -5.76 -1.90
N VAL A 47 11.66 -6.15 -1.57
CA VAL A 47 11.40 -6.88 -0.32
C VAL A 47 11.89 -8.33 -0.42
N GLY A 48 11.45 -9.09 -1.41
CA GLY A 48 11.85 -10.50 -1.57
C GLY A 48 13.35 -10.67 -1.82
N ILE A 49 13.84 -10.15 -2.94
CA ILE A 49 15.24 -10.38 -3.38
C ILE A 49 16.23 -9.54 -2.57
N SER A 50 16.03 -8.23 -2.44
CA SER A 50 17.05 -7.36 -1.80
C SER A 50 17.03 -7.42 -0.27
N MET A 51 15.87 -7.46 0.38
CA MET A 51 15.78 -7.38 1.85
C MET A 51 15.76 -8.77 2.52
N PHE A 52 15.03 -9.72 1.96
CA PHE A 52 14.96 -11.10 2.47
C PHE A 52 15.95 -12.06 1.79
N GLY A 53 16.59 -11.67 0.68
CA GLY A 53 17.51 -12.55 -0.05
C GLY A 53 16.84 -13.76 -0.70
N ASN A 54 15.51 -13.78 -0.83
CA ASN A 54 14.76 -14.95 -1.23
C ASN A 54 13.56 -14.59 -2.13
N THR A 55 13.65 -15.00 -3.40
CA THR A 55 12.61 -14.78 -4.41
C THR A 55 11.29 -15.46 -4.04
N THR A 56 11.32 -16.63 -3.41
CA THR A 56 10.12 -17.37 -3.00
C THR A 56 9.32 -16.60 -1.96
N ILE A 57 9.99 -15.95 -0.99
CA ILE A 57 9.33 -15.05 -0.03
C ILE A 57 8.68 -13.88 -0.76
N GLY A 58 9.39 -13.28 -1.72
CA GLY A 58 8.84 -12.21 -2.56
C GLY A 58 7.58 -12.62 -3.32
N LEU A 59 7.58 -13.80 -3.94
CA LEU A 59 6.42 -14.34 -4.67
C LEU A 59 5.24 -14.67 -3.73
N LEU A 60 5.52 -15.26 -2.57
CA LEU A 60 4.52 -15.53 -1.54
C LEU A 60 3.83 -14.23 -1.09
N LEU A 61 4.61 -13.21 -0.76
CA LEU A 61 4.11 -11.89 -0.37
C LEU A 61 3.28 -11.28 -1.50
N LEU A 62 3.72 -11.40 -2.76
CA LEU A 62 2.97 -10.87 -3.89
C LEU A 62 1.60 -11.55 -4.05
N ILE A 63 1.55 -12.88 -4.04
CA ILE A 63 0.31 -13.64 -4.24
C ILE A 63 -0.69 -13.31 -3.12
N THR A 64 -0.25 -13.37 -1.88
CA THR A 64 -1.11 -13.09 -0.71
C THR A 64 -1.57 -11.63 -0.68
N HIS A 65 -0.70 -10.68 -1.09
CA HIS A 65 -1.06 -9.27 -1.22
C HIS A 65 -2.12 -9.03 -2.32
N ILE A 66 -2.03 -9.73 -3.45
CA ILE A 66 -3.03 -9.66 -4.53
C ILE A 66 -4.38 -10.22 -4.07
N LEU A 67 -4.39 -11.39 -3.43
CA LEU A 67 -5.62 -12.00 -2.90
C LEU A 67 -6.28 -11.08 -1.86
N ALA A 68 -5.48 -10.48 -0.97
CA ALA A 68 -5.98 -9.54 0.02
C ALA A 68 -6.54 -8.25 -0.63
N CYS A 69 -5.92 -7.75 -1.70
CA CYS A 69 -6.46 -6.63 -2.46
C CYS A 69 -7.83 -6.95 -3.08
N ILE A 70 -7.97 -8.12 -3.72
CA ILE A 70 -9.21 -8.54 -4.38
C ILE A 70 -10.33 -8.67 -3.36
N THR A 71 -10.04 -9.29 -2.21
CA THR A 71 -11.02 -9.46 -1.13
C THR A 71 -11.45 -8.14 -0.51
N VAL A 72 -10.53 -7.18 -0.30
CA VAL A 72 -10.90 -5.80 0.09
C VAL A 72 -11.83 -5.17 -0.95
N GLY A 73 -11.54 -5.30 -2.24
CA GLY A 73 -12.41 -4.80 -3.30
C GLY A 73 -13.83 -5.39 -3.28
N ILE A 74 -13.94 -6.70 -3.01
CA ILE A 74 -15.24 -7.38 -2.87
C ILE A 74 -15.99 -6.87 -1.63
N ILE A 75 -15.31 -6.68 -0.50
CA ILE A 75 -15.92 -6.18 0.75
C ILE A 75 -16.39 -4.73 0.57
N PHE A 76 -15.56 -3.88 -0.02
CA PHE A 76 -15.88 -2.46 -0.27
C PHE A 76 -16.93 -2.25 -1.36
N ARG A 77 -17.33 -3.29 -2.11
CA ARG A 77 -18.49 -3.24 -2.99
C ARG A 77 -19.75 -2.77 -2.25
N PHE A 78 -19.89 -3.13 -0.98
CA PHE A 78 -21.04 -2.79 -0.13
C PHE A 78 -20.85 -1.49 0.66
N TRP A 79 -19.70 -0.81 0.51
CA TRP A 79 -19.42 0.42 1.24
C TRP A 79 -20.31 1.57 0.77
N LYS A 80 -21.09 2.15 1.70
CA LYS A 80 -22.13 3.15 1.42
C LYS A 80 -23.00 2.70 0.25
N ASN A 81 -23.84 1.70 0.51
CA ASN A 81 -24.83 1.22 -0.46
C ASN A 81 -25.93 2.27 -0.59
N ASP A 82 -25.62 3.42 -1.19
CA ASP A 82 -26.64 4.35 -1.61
C ASP A 82 -27.50 3.60 -2.63
N ASN A 83 -28.78 3.45 -2.31
CA ASN A 83 -29.76 2.87 -3.22
C ASN A 83 -29.64 3.62 -4.55
N PHE A 84 -28.96 3.03 -5.53
CA PHE A 84 -28.88 3.52 -6.91
C PHE A 84 -30.25 3.32 -7.57
N ARG A 85 -31.26 4.03 -7.07
CA ARG A 85 -32.45 4.40 -7.83
C ARG A 85 -32.17 5.79 -8.35
N SER A 86 -31.88 5.88 -9.64
CA SER A 86 -31.68 7.13 -10.39
C SER A 86 -30.27 7.74 -10.35
N TYR A 87 -29.24 6.98 -10.73
CA TYR A 87 -28.45 7.55 -11.81
C TYR A 87 -29.25 7.25 -13.07
N LYS A 88 -29.89 8.29 -13.61
CA LYS A 88 -30.36 8.25 -14.99
C LYS A 88 -29.23 7.62 -15.79
N LYS A 89 -29.59 6.72 -16.69
CA LYS A 89 -28.83 6.40 -17.88
C LYS A 89 -28.49 7.78 -18.48
N SER A 90 -27.42 8.42 -18.01
CA SER A 90 -26.88 9.55 -18.73
C SER A 90 -26.56 8.86 -20.03
N ASP A 91 -27.18 9.34 -21.11
CA ASP A 91 -26.66 9.11 -22.43
C ASP A 91 -25.15 9.03 -22.28
N TYR A 92 -24.56 7.95 -22.79
CA TYR A 92 -23.13 7.92 -22.99
C TYR A 92 -22.87 9.14 -23.88
N ILE A 93 -22.71 10.32 -23.27
CA ILE A 93 -22.12 11.49 -23.86
C ILE A 93 -20.71 10.97 -23.97
N SER A 94 -20.49 10.27 -25.09
CA SER A 94 -19.21 10.06 -25.72
C SER A 94 -18.49 11.36 -25.48
N SER A 95 -17.57 11.35 -24.52
CA SER A 95 -16.69 12.47 -24.27
C SER A 95 -15.86 12.58 -25.53
N LYS A 96 -16.40 13.29 -26.53
CA LYS A 96 -15.70 13.89 -27.64
C LYS A 96 -14.73 14.86 -27.00
N ASN A 97 -13.60 14.33 -26.56
CA ASN A 97 -12.33 14.97 -26.25
C ASN A 97 -11.33 13.93 -25.73
N SER A 98 -11.37 12.69 -26.24
CA SER A 98 -10.10 11.98 -26.38
C SER A 98 -9.37 12.70 -27.50
N ASN A 99 -8.34 13.49 -27.16
CA ASN A 99 -7.33 13.83 -28.15
C ASN A 99 -6.82 12.50 -28.70
N LEU A 100 -7.33 12.11 -29.88
CA LEU A 100 -6.86 10.92 -30.56
C LEU A 100 -5.34 11.10 -30.69
N VAL A 101 -4.59 10.12 -30.21
CA VAL A 101 -3.13 10.18 -30.31
C VAL A 101 -2.80 10.15 -31.79
N THR A 102 -2.27 11.26 -32.28
CA THR A 102 -1.84 11.45 -33.66
C THR A 102 -0.33 11.68 -33.65
N PHE A 103 0.35 11.40 -34.76
CA PHE A 103 1.78 11.71 -34.86
C PHE A 103 2.10 13.19 -34.60
N SER A 104 1.14 14.08 -34.82
CA SER A 104 1.26 15.52 -34.53
C SER A 104 1.24 15.88 -33.04
N ASN A 105 0.65 15.06 -32.16
CA ASN A 105 0.60 15.30 -30.71
C ASN A 105 1.46 14.32 -29.90
N LEU A 106 2.16 13.39 -30.56
CA LEU A 106 3.01 12.40 -29.89
C LEU A 106 4.05 13.04 -28.95
N GLY A 107 4.70 14.13 -29.39
CA GLY A 107 5.71 14.83 -28.60
C GLY A 107 5.16 15.42 -27.30
N SER A 108 3.97 16.01 -27.33
CA SER A 108 3.33 16.57 -26.13
C SER A 108 2.84 15.48 -25.19
N VAL A 109 2.22 14.42 -25.71
CA VAL A 109 1.76 13.27 -24.92
C VAL A 109 2.93 12.56 -24.22
N LEU A 110 4.05 12.40 -24.93
CA LEU A 110 5.27 11.80 -24.37
C LEU A 110 5.88 12.71 -23.29
N SER A 111 6.03 14.00 -23.56
CA SER A 111 6.55 14.97 -22.60
C SER A 111 5.70 15.02 -21.33
N GLU A 112 4.37 15.07 -21.46
CA GLU A 112 3.44 15.05 -20.34
C GLU A 112 3.57 13.77 -19.51
N SER A 113 3.69 12.62 -20.16
CA SER A 113 3.87 11.33 -19.47
C SER A 113 5.19 11.27 -18.69
N ILE A 114 6.28 11.79 -19.26
CA ILE A 114 7.58 11.88 -18.60
C ILE A 114 7.51 12.82 -17.40
N THR A 115 6.99 14.04 -17.57
CA THR A 115 6.87 15.02 -16.49
C THR A 115 5.99 14.49 -15.35
N ASN A 116 4.87 13.85 -15.67
CA ASN A 116 4.00 13.20 -14.68
C ASN A 116 4.71 12.10 -13.89
N SER A 117 5.56 11.31 -14.57
CA SER A 117 6.35 10.25 -13.94
C SER A 117 7.41 10.82 -13.00
N ILE A 118 8.14 11.85 -13.45
CA ILE A 118 9.15 12.56 -12.63
C ILE A 118 8.50 13.13 -11.37
N GLN A 119 7.36 13.82 -11.49
CA GLN A 119 6.64 14.36 -10.34
C GLN A 119 6.23 13.26 -9.35
N THR A 120 5.77 12.12 -9.85
CA THR A 120 5.35 10.99 -9.00
C THR A 120 6.55 10.39 -8.26
N ILE A 121 7.68 10.19 -8.95
CA ILE A 121 8.93 9.68 -8.35
C ILE A 121 9.45 10.63 -7.28
N LEU A 122 9.54 11.93 -7.57
CA LEU A 122 9.98 12.94 -6.61
C LEU A 122 9.07 12.99 -5.38
N LEU A 123 7.77 12.85 -5.58
CA LEU A 123 6.80 12.81 -4.49
C LEU A 123 7.00 11.56 -3.62
N ILE A 124 7.15 10.36 -4.21
CA ILE A 124 7.49 9.13 -3.45
C ILE A 124 8.79 9.33 -2.66
N GLY A 125 9.85 9.76 -3.32
CA GLY A 125 11.17 9.95 -2.72
C GLY A 125 11.14 10.98 -1.59
N GLY A 126 10.45 12.11 -1.79
CA GLY A 126 10.29 13.16 -0.78
C GLY A 126 9.61 12.66 0.49
N PHE A 127 8.52 11.89 0.37
CA PHE A 127 7.86 11.29 1.53
C PHE A 127 8.77 10.27 2.24
N VAL A 128 9.48 9.41 1.50
CA VAL A 128 10.43 8.45 2.10
C VAL A 128 11.54 9.18 2.86
N VAL A 129 12.14 10.23 2.30
CA VAL A 129 13.22 11.00 2.95
C VAL A 129 12.72 11.71 4.21
N ILE A 130 11.56 12.40 4.14
CA ILE A 130 11.00 13.10 5.30
C ILE A 130 10.66 12.11 6.43
N PHE A 131 10.04 10.99 6.12
CA PHE A 131 9.72 10.01 7.16
C PHE A 131 10.98 9.30 7.69
N SER A 132 11.99 9.08 6.85
CA SER A 132 13.29 8.55 7.30
C SER A 132 13.96 9.49 8.30
N SER A 133 13.91 10.80 8.05
CA SER A 133 14.47 11.79 8.99
C SER A 133 13.66 11.87 10.29
N VAL A 134 12.32 11.83 10.22
CA VAL A 134 11.45 11.75 11.39
C VAL A 134 11.77 10.50 12.22
N ILE A 135 11.88 9.32 11.59
CA ILE A 135 12.27 8.07 12.26
C ILE A 135 13.64 8.23 12.92
N SER A 136 14.62 8.84 12.25
CA SER A 136 15.95 9.07 12.80
C SER A 136 15.92 9.97 14.03
N ILE A 137 15.12 11.04 14.03
CA ILE A 137 14.94 11.94 15.17
C ILE A 137 14.24 11.23 16.34
N LEU A 138 13.21 10.42 16.05
CA LEU A 138 12.52 9.62 17.08
C LEU A 138 13.44 8.59 17.73
N LYS A 139 14.37 8.01 16.96
CA LYS A 139 15.40 7.10 17.47
C LYS A 139 16.42 7.85 18.33
N SER A 140 16.98 8.96 17.85
CA SER A 140 18.03 9.71 18.56
C SER A 140 17.53 10.39 19.84
N SER A 141 16.26 10.81 19.86
CA SER A 141 15.62 11.40 21.05
C SER A 141 15.23 10.38 22.12
N GLY A 142 15.36 9.08 21.87
CA GLY A 142 14.90 8.02 22.79
C GLY A 142 13.37 7.86 22.86
N LEU A 143 12.60 8.72 22.17
CA LEU A 143 11.13 8.63 22.13
C LEU A 143 10.65 7.29 21.58
N LEU A 144 11.34 6.76 20.56
CA LEU A 144 10.99 5.47 19.97
C LEU A 144 11.19 4.33 20.97
N HIS A 145 12.25 4.39 21.78
CA HIS A 145 12.48 3.40 22.84
C HIS A 145 11.36 3.48 23.89
N ASN A 146 11.05 4.68 24.38
CA ASN A 146 9.97 4.86 25.37
C ASN A 146 8.61 4.36 24.84
N PHE A 147 8.31 4.63 23.57
CA PHE A 147 7.09 4.13 22.94
C PHE A 147 7.11 2.59 22.80
N SER A 148 8.27 1.99 22.52
CA SER A 148 8.41 0.54 22.43
C SER A 148 8.17 -0.18 23.77
N LEU A 149 8.54 0.45 24.90
CA LEU A 149 8.31 -0.10 26.24
C LEU A 149 6.82 -0.36 26.52
N LEU A 150 5.93 0.47 25.96
CA LEU A 150 4.47 0.31 26.08
C LEU A 150 3.98 -1.02 25.49
N PHE A 151 4.63 -1.53 24.45
CA PHE A 151 4.21 -2.72 23.72
C PHE A 151 4.89 -4.02 24.18
N ILE A 152 5.93 -3.94 25.02
CA ILE A 152 6.60 -5.12 25.59
C ILE A 152 5.62 -6.10 26.27
N PRO A 153 4.71 -5.67 27.17
CA PRO A 153 3.80 -6.62 27.83
C PRO A 153 2.92 -7.37 26.83
N LEU A 154 2.47 -6.70 25.77
CA LEU A 154 1.67 -7.33 24.71
C LEU A 154 2.47 -8.40 23.95
N PHE A 155 3.73 -8.11 23.60
CA PHE A 155 4.59 -9.06 22.88
C PHE A 155 4.97 -10.26 23.73
N ASN A 156 5.20 -10.06 25.03
CA ASN A 156 5.48 -11.15 25.97
C ASN A 156 4.28 -12.10 26.11
N ILE A 157 3.05 -11.55 26.16
CA ILE A 157 1.82 -12.37 26.18
C ILE A 157 1.66 -13.17 24.89
N LEU A 158 2.03 -12.58 23.75
CA LEU A 158 1.97 -13.25 22.45
C LEU A 158 3.16 -14.18 22.16
N HIS A 159 4.12 -14.27 23.07
CA HIS A 159 5.38 -15.02 22.90
C HIS A 159 6.17 -14.60 21.64
N ILE A 160 6.09 -13.33 21.24
CA ILE A 160 6.84 -12.76 20.12
C ILE A 160 8.05 -12.00 20.67
N ASP A 161 9.20 -12.12 20.00
CA ASP A 161 10.41 -11.38 20.37
C ASP A 161 10.15 -9.86 20.36
N THR A 162 10.58 -9.19 21.43
CA THR A 162 10.44 -7.73 21.58
C THR A 162 11.27 -6.96 20.54
N SER A 163 12.23 -7.61 19.89
CA SER A 163 13.01 -7.05 18.76
C SER A 163 12.14 -6.55 17.60
N PHE A 164 10.92 -7.09 17.43
CA PHE A 164 9.98 -6.67 16.37
C PHE A 164 9.26 -5.34 16.64
N ILE A 165 9.17 -4.91 17.90
CA ILE A 165 8.35 -3.76 18.30
C ILE A 165 8.80 -2.48 17.58
N SER A 166 10.09 -2.17 17.68
CA SER A 166 10.67 -0.96 17.07
C SER A 166 10.53 -0.98 15.53
N PRO A 167 10.91 -2.06 14.83
CA PRO A 167 10.69 -2.19 13.39
C PRO A 167 9.23 -2.06 12.96
N ILE A 168 8.27 -2.63 13.69
CA ILE A 168 6.85 -2.48 13.42
C ILE A 168 6.41 -1.02 13.55
N ILE A 169 6.79 -0.33 14.63
CA ILE A 169 6.49 1.11 14.80
C ILE A 169 7.09 1.92 13.65
N THR A 170 8.35 1.66 13.28
CA THR A 170 8.96 2.34 12.13
C THR A 170 8.26 2.02 10.82
N GLY A 171 7.74 0.79 10.65
CA GLY A 171 6.96 0.39 9.48
C GLY A 171 5.58 1.04 9.40
N PHE A 172 4.93 1.30 10.55
CA PHE A 172 3.72 2.11 10.59
C PHE A 172 3.97 3.55 10.14
N LEU A 173 5.15 4.11 10.41
CA LEU A 173 5.54 5.44 9.91
C LEU A 173 5.92 5.38 8.43
N GLU A 174 6.85 4.49 8.07
CA GLU A 174 7.39 4.33 6.74
C GLU A 174 7.75 2.86 6.48
N ILE A 175 7.05 2.27 5.52
CA ILE A 175 7.10 0.83 5.25
C ILE A 175 8.48 0.32 4.83
N THR A 176 9.26 1.10 4.08
CA THR A 176 10.51 0.63 3.48
C THR A 176 11.55 0.37 4.57
N ASN A 177 11.74 1.34 5.45
CA ASN A 177 12.63 1.23 6.60
C ASN A 177 12.12 0.19 7.61
N GLY A 178 10.81 0.13 7.84
CA GLY A 178 10.22 -0.87 8.74
C GLY A 178 10.47 -2.29 8.27
N ILE A 179 10.15 -2.59 7.01
CA ILE A 179 10.34 -3.93 6.43
C ILE A 179 11.82 -4.30 6.38
N ASN A 180 12.71 -3.37 6.03
CA ASN A 180 14.15 -3.61 6.05
C ASN A 180 14.65 -3.98 7.46
N ASN A 181 14.16 -3.27 8.49
CA ASN A 181 14.55 -3.59 9.86
C ASN A 181 13.97 -4.95 10.31
N ILE A 182 12.78 -5.33 9.85
CA ILE A 182 12.17 -6.64 10.12
C ILE A 182 12.95 -7.78 9.45
N SER A 183 13.38 -7.60 8.19
CA SER A 183 14.10 -8.65 7.46
C SER A 183 15.48 -8.96 8.05
N LEU A 184 16.08 -7.98 8.76
CA LEU A 184 17.36 -8.13 9.44
C LEU A 184 17.27 -8.84 10.81
N ILE A 185 16.07 -9.00 11.38
CA ILE A 185 15.89 -9.72 12.65
C ILE A 185 16.16 -11.22 12.42
N LYS A 186 17.19 -11.74 13.09
CA LYS A 186 17.53 -13.16 13.07
C LYS A 186 16.67 -13.92 14.07
N THR A 187 15.66 -14.61 13.59
CA THR A 187 14.79 -15.50 14.37
C THR A 187 14.82 -16.91 13.79
N LYS A 188 14.60 -17.92 14.63
CA LYS A 188 14.40 -19.30 14.15
C LYS A 188 13.10 -19.43 13.36
N GLN A 189 12.09 -18.65 13.75
CA GLN A 189 10.78 -18.58 13.09
C GLN A 189 10.71 -17.37 12.14
N ILE A 190 11.35 -17.46 10.98
CA ILE A 190 11.31 -16.40 9.96
C ILE A 190 9.89 -16.14 9.45
N SER A 191 8.99 -17.12 9.60
CA SER A 191 7.56 -16.98 9.31
C SER A 191 6.94 -15.73 9.95
N ILE A 192 7.35 -15.36 11.16
CA ILE A 192 6.88 -14.16 11.86
C ILE A 192 7.28 -12.89 11.11
N ASN A 193 8.54 -12.81 10.64
CA ASN A 193 9.05 -11.67 9.88
C ASN A 193 8.25 -11.50 8.57
N ILE A 194 7.93 -12.60 7.90
CA ILE A 194 7.18 -12.60 6.64
C ILE A 194 5.74 -12.13 6.88
N ILE A 195 5.08 -12.59 7.96
CA ILE A 195 3.70 -12.19 8.31
C ILE A 195 3.62 -10.69 8.62
N PHE A 196 4.54 -10.15 9.44
CA PHE A 196 4.56 -8.71 9.71
C PHE A 196 4.88 -7.89 8.45
N THR A 197 5.75 -8.39 7.59
CA THR A 197 6.04 -7.78 6.30
C THR A 197 4.79 -7.73 5.42
N ALA A 198 4.02 -8.82 5.34
CA ALA A 198 2.77 -8.88 4.59
C ALA A 198 1.74 -7.85 5.11
N PHE A 199 1.61 -7.72 6.44
CA PHE A 199 0.78 -6.68 7.05
C PHE A 199 1.19 -5.28 6.61
N LEU A 200 2.47 -4.94 6.76
CA LEU A 200 2.98 -3.60 6.44
C LEU A 200 2.86 -3.27 4.95
N LEU A 201 3.09 -4.24 4.06
CA LEU A 201 2.87 -4.08 2.62
C LEU A 201 1.39 -3.77 2.32
N GLY A 202 0.46 -4.52 2.91
CA GLY A 202 -0.98 -4.26 2.78
C GLY A 202 -1.38 -2.87 3.30
N PHE A 203 -0.90 -2.52 4.49
CA PHE A 203 -1.21 -1.27 5.18
C PHE A 203 -0.63 -0.02 4.49
N GLY A 204 0.62 -0.07 4.04
CA GLY A 204 1.29 1.02 3.31
C GLY A 204 1.93 2.10 4.21
N GLY A 205 1.60 2.16 5.50
CA GLY A 205 2.20 3.13 6.43
C GLY A 205 1.62 4.54 6.33
N ILE A 206 1.95 5.39 7.30
CA ILE A 206 1.50 6.78 7.36
C ILE A 206 2.14 7.61 6.24
N SER A 207 3.36 7.31 5.84
CA SER A 207 4.03 7.99 4.71
C SER A 207 3.21 7.87 3.42
N VAL A 208 2.78 6.68 3.05
CA VAL A 208 1.92 6.45 1.87
C VAL A 208 0.52 7.03 2.10
N LEU A 209 0.00 6.99 3.33
CA LEU A 209 -1.28 7.63 3.65
C LEU A 209 -1.25 9.13 3.33
N LEU A 210 -0.25 9.86 3.82
CA LEU A 210 -0.10 11.29 3.55
C LEU A 210 0.21 11.56 2.08
N GLN A 211 0.98 10.67 1.44
CA GLN A 211 1.24 10.72 0.01
C GLN A 211 -0.06 10.72 -0.79
N VAL A 212 -0.95 9.80 -0.47
CA VAL A 212 -2.23 9.61 -1.14
C VAL A 212 -3.19 10.73 -0.81
N TRP A 213 -3.19 11.18 0.44
CA TRP A 213 -3.99 12.31 0.87
C TRP A 213 -3.59 13.61 0.16
N SER A 214 -2.30 13.83 -0.12
CA SER A 214 -1.81 15.00 -0.87
C SER A 214 -2.33 15.06 -2.32
N ILE A 215 -2.70 13.92 -2.89
CA ILE A 215 -3.31 13.83 -4.22
C ILE A 215 -4.83 14.04 -4.12
N ILE A 216 -5.46 13.37 -3.17
CA ILE A 216 -6.91 13.40 -2.95
C ILE A 216 -7.40 14.78 -2.51
N SER A 217 -6.60 15.53 -1.75
CA SER A 217 -6.96 16.87 -1.26
C SER A 217 -7.27 17.87 -2.38
N LYS A 218 -6.86 17.57 -3.62
CA LYS A 218 -7.19 18.33 -4.84
C LYS A 218 -8.55 17.95 -5.46
N SER A 219 -9.34 17.12 -4.76
CA SER A 219 -10.64 16.59 -5.17
C SER A 219 -11.62 16.59 -4.00
N ASP A 220 -12.87 16.22 -4.24
CA ASP A 220 -13.90 16.08 -3.21
C ASP A 220 -13.97 14.67 -2.58
N LEU A 221 -13.03 13.77 -2.91
CA LEU A 221 -12.98 12.40 -2.40
C LEU A 221 -12.55 12.38 -0.91
N SER A 222 -13.15 11.50 -0.11
CA SER A 222 -12.74 11.33 1.29
C SER A 222 -11.63 10.29 1.45
N ILE A 223 -10.70 10.53 2.38
CA ILE A 223 -9.60 9.61 2.73
C ILE A 223 -10.06 8.44 3.62
N LYS A 224 -11.22 8.55 4.27
CA LYS A 224 -11.70 7.55 5.25
C LYS A 224 -11.81 6.13 4.67
N PRO A 225 -12.43 5.91 3.49
CA PRO A 225 -12.54 4.57 2.90
C PRO A 225 -11.17 3.97 2.58
N TYR A 226 -10.20 4.82 2.20
CA TYR A 226 -8.82 4.40 1.97
C TYR A 226 -8.15 3.89 3.25
N ILE A 227 -8.28 4.61 4.38
CA ILE A 227 -7.72 4.19 5.67
C ILE A 227 -8.26 2.81 6.09
N PHE A 228 -9.59 2.65 6.05
CA PHE A 228 -10.22 1.37 6.40
C PHE A 228 -9.84 0.25 5.43
N GLY A 229 -9.81 0.54 4.12
CA GLY A 229 -9.38 -0.41 3.10
C GLY A 229 -7.95 -0.88 3.33
N LYS A 230 -7.05 0.02 3.71
CA LYS A 230 -5.65 -0.29 3.99
C LYS A 230 -5.42 -1.11 5.25
N LEU A 231 -6.13 -0.79 6.33
CA LEU A 231 -6.07 -1.61 7.53
C LEU A 231 -6.57 -3.04 7.24
N LEU A 232 -7.71 -3.15 6.54
CA LEU A 232 -8.28 -4.44 6.15
C LEU A 232 -7.34 -5.21 5.21
N HIS A 233 -6.71 -4.53 4.24
CA HIS A 233 -5.74 -5.11 3.32
C HIS A 233 -4.54 -5.68 4.07
N GLY A 234 -3.97 -4.92 5.01
CA GLY A 234 -2.87 -5.38 5.86
C GLY A 234 -3.23 -6.63 6.65
N VAL A 235 -4.37 -6.62 7.35
CA VAL A 235 -4.83 -7.78 8.13
C VAL A 235 -5.06 -9.01 7.26
N LEU A 236 -5.74 -8.85 6.12
CA LEU A 236 -6.01 -9.96 5.19
C LEU A 236 -4.73 -10.50 4.55
N ALA A 237 -3.78 -9.63 4.20
CA ALA A 237 -2.49 -10.05 3.64
C ALA A 237 -1.73 -10.90 4.65
N ALA A 238 -1.59 -10.42 5.90
CA ALA A 238 -0.94 -11.18 6.97
C ALA A 238 -1.63 -12.51 7.25
N PHE A 239 -2.96 -12.53 7.28
CA PHE A 239 -3.75 -13.74 7.49
C PHE A 239 -3.54 -14.76 6.36
N TYR A 240 -3.57 -14.33 5.09
CA TYR A 240 -3.32 -15.23 3.96
C TYR A 240 -1.88 -15.73 3.93
N THR A 241 -0.91 -14.90 4.29
CA THR A 241 0.49 -15.34 4.44
C THR A 241 0.64 -16.38 5.54
N PHE A 242 0.03 -16.17 6.71
CA PHE A 242 0.05 -17.15 7.79
C PHE A 242 -0.55 -18.49 7.37
N ILE A 243 -1.71 -18.48 6.69
CA ILE A 243 -2.33 -19.71 6.16
C ILE A 243 -1.40 -20.39 5.16
N ALA A 244 -0.83 -19.64 4.22
CA ALA A 244 0.03 -20.22 3.19
C ALA A 244 1.30 -20.87 3.78
N LEU A 245 1.93 -20.25 4.78
CA LEU A 245 3.10 -20.80 5.46
C LEU A 245 2.79 -22.11 6.20
N ASN A 246 1.61 -22.23 6.80
CA ASN A 246 1.20 -23.44 7.52
C ASN A 246 0.73 -24.58 6.60
N ILE A 247 0.07 -24.26 5.48
CA ILE A 247 -0.49 -25.27 4.57
C ILE A 247 0.59 -25.86 3.65
N PHE A 248 1.56 -25.05 3.22
CA PHE A 248 2.56 -25.46 2.24
C PHE A 248 3.92 -25.72 2.91
N PRO A 249 4.32 -26.99 3.11
CA PRO A 249 5.56 -27.32 3.83
C PRO A 249 6.82 -26.80 3.13
N PHE A 250 6.79 -26.64 1.80
CA PHE A 250 7.91 -26.06 1.03
C PHE A 250 8.09 -24.56 1.25
N LEU A 251 7.11 -23.89 1.87
CA LEU A 251 7.19 -22.50 2.33
C LEU A 251 7.51 -22.40 3.82
N ASN A 252 7.70 -23.52 4.52
CA ASN A 252 8.18 -23.48 5.89
C ASN A 252 9.66 -23.12 5.87
N PHE A 253 9.94 -21.85 6.13
CA PHE A 253 11.30 -21.32 6.16
C PHE A 253 11.89 -21.31 7.57
N ASP A 254 11.16 -21.84 8.57
CA ASP A 254 11.62 -21.89 9.95
C ASP A 254 12.74 -22.94 10.12
N LEU A 255 13.74 -22.61 10.95
CA LEU A 255 14.96 -23.41 11.21
C LEU A 255 14.94 -24.10 12.58
#